data_AF-A0A074RN30-F1
#
_entry.id   AF-A0A074RN30-F1
#
_cell.length_a   1.000
_cell.length_b   1.000
_cell.length_c   1.000
_cell.angle_alpha   90.00
_cell.angle_beta   90.00
_cell.angle_gamma   90.00
#
_symmetry.space_group_name_H-M   'P 1'
#
loop_
_entity.id
_entity.type
_entity.pdbx_description
1 polymer ?
#
loop_
_entity_poly.entity_id
_entity_poly.type
_entity_poly.pdbx_seq_one_letter_code
_entity_poly.pdbx_strand_id
1 'polypeptide(L)'
;MKSAFKASVLASSLTSALAIAQYGQCGGTGYTGSTVCDSGLACVYQNDYYSQCLAASTTVTSTSTKSTTTTTSTTSKATLTTTTTSAAPVSTGFVKTSGTKFTLNGSTFTVVGSNAYWMAQLSSTADITSAFADLSAAGVTTLRTWGFNDVTSPSGTYYQLWSGATGTVNTGADGLAKFDTVVAAAKAAGIRLIIALTNNWSDYGGMDVYVKQILGSSNHDLFYTDATVKAAFKSYINTWVTRYKNEPTVLAWELANEPRCKGSTGTWTGTCTTTVSLIPSSPASSLTPFSQTITNWA
;
A
#
# COMPACT_ATOMS: atom_id res chain seq x y z
N MET A 1 41.85 60.04 -13.47
CA MET A 1 41.86 58.74 -12.76
C MET A 1 40.61 58.63 -11.90
N LYS A 2 39.58 57.87 -12.30
CA LYS A 2 38.60 57.21 -11.40
C LYS A 2 37.95 56.04 -12.15
N SER A 3 38.53 54.85 -12.02
CA SER A 3 37.92 53.59 -12.48
C SER A 3 36.94 53.09 -11.41
N ALA A 4 35.73 52.73 -11.81
CA ALA A 4 34.74 52.09 -10.94
C ALA A 4 34.79 50.57 -11.11
N PHE A 5 35.26 49.86 -10.09
CA PHE A 5 35.20 48.40 -9.98
C PHE A 5 33.86 48.01 -9.37
N LYS A 6 33.04 47.23 -10.08
CA LYS A 6 31.85 46.58 -9.51
C LYS A 6 32.25 45.19 -9.03
N ALA A 7 32.18 44.96 -7.71
CA ALA A 7 32.34 43.64 -7.12
C ALA A 7 30.96 42.95 -7.00
N SER A 8 30.78 41.83 -7.70
CA SER A 8 29.65 40.92 -7.47
C SER A 8 30.00 40.00 -6.30
N VAL A 9 29.16 40.03 -5.26
CA VAL A 9 29.21 39.07 -4.14
C VAL A 9 28.36 37.87 -4.54
N LEU A 10 28.99 36.72 -4.78
CA LEU A 10 28.31 35.42 -4.80
C LEU A 10 28.15 34.95 -3.34
N ALA A 11 26.92 34.89 -2.86
CA ALA A 11 26.60 34.23 -1.60
C ALA A 11 26.49 32.72 -1.86
N SER A 12 27.45 31.94 -1.38
CA SER A 12 27.34 30.48 -1.30
C SER A 12 26.54 30.09 -0.06
N SER A 13 25.34 29.57 -0.25
CA SER A 13 24.52 28.96 0.79
C SER A 13 25.14 27.62 1.22
N LEU A 14 25.68 27.59 2.44
CA LEU A 14 26.08 26.36 3.13
C LEU A 14 24.82 25.67 3.66
N THR A 15 24.32 24.66 2.96
CA THR A 15 23.35 23.69 3.52
C THR A 15 24.09 22.83 4.54
N SER A 16 23.78 23.04 5.82
CA SER A 16 24.25 22.16 6.89
C SER A 16 23.54 20.80 6.73
N ALA A 17 24.28 19.76 6.36
CA ALA A 17 23.77 18.40 6.36
C ALA A 17 23.50 17.98 7.81
N LEU A 18 22.23 17.88 8.20
CA LEU A 18 21.85 17.35 9.51
C LEU A 18 22.30 15.89 9.62
N ALA A 19 22.93 15.55 10.75
CA ALA A 19 23.30 14.17 11.04
C ALA A 19 22.04 13.33 11.29
N ILE A 20 22.10 12.05 10.93
CA ILE A 20 20.97 11.14 10.90
C ILE A 20 20.93 10.28 12.17
N ALA A 21 19.78 10.30 12.85
CA ALA A 21 19.53 9.50 14.02
C ALA A 21 19.60 7.99 13.73
N GLN A 22 19.77 7.19 14.79
CA GLN A 22 19.77 5.73 14.70
C GLN A 22 18.52 5.23 13.98
N TYR A 23 18.73 4.27 13.07
CA TYR A 23 17.75 3.71 12.14
C TYR A 23 17.35 4.58 10.94
N GLY A 24 17.86 5.80 10.82
CA GLY A 24 17.66 6.62 9.64
C GLY A 24 18.49 6.15 8.44
N GLN A 25 17.99 6.41 7.23
CA GLN A 25 18.69 6.09 5.99
C GLN A 25 19.87 7.04 5.78
N CYS A 26 21.03 6.51 5.42
CA CYS A 26 22.26 7.26 5.21
C CYS A 26 22.95 6.93 3.88
N GLY A 27 22.30 6.14 3.03
CA GLY A 27 22.83 5.73 1.74
C GLY A 27 21.86 4.85 0.95
N GLY A 28 22.26 4.49 -0.26
CA GLY A 28 21.46 3.71 -1.20
C GLY A 28 21.33 4.38 -2.56
N THR A 29 21.07 3.58 -3.59
CA THR A 29 20.87 4.05 -4.97
C THR A 29 19.70 5.02 -5.03
N GLY A 30 19.98 6.24 -5.49
CA GLY A 30 18.99 7.32 -5.62
C GLY A 30 18.76 8.13 -4.33
N TYR A 31 19.42 7.79 -3.22
CA TYR A 31 19.32 8.56 -1.98
C TYR A 31 20.09 9.90 -2.09
N THR A 32 19.39 11.01 -1.87
CA THR A 32 19.92 12.38 -1.97
C THR A 32 20.02 13.10 -0.63
N GLY A 33 19.67 12.42 0.48
CA GLY A 33 19.75 12.96 1.82
C GLY A 33 21.17 12.92 2.40
N SER A 34 21.29 13.34 3.67
CA SER A 34 22.57 13.32 4.40
C SER A 34 23.14 11.90 4.44
N THR A 35 24.45 11.72 4.32
CA THR A 35 25.11 10.41 4.48
C THR A 35 25.83 10.27 5.82
N VAL A 36 25.67 11.29 6.68
CA VAL A 36 26.37 11.40 7.97
C VAL A 36 25.42 10.98 9.08
N CYS A 37 25.79 9.94 9.82
CA CYS A 37 25.06 9.51 11.01
C CYS A 37 25.44 10.34 12.25
N ASP A 38 24.56 10.39 13.25
CA ASP A 38 24.85 10.98 14.56
C ASP A 38 26.07 10.33 15.23
N SER A 39 26.68 11.06 16.17
CA SER A 39 27.88 10.61 16.90
C SER A 39 27.67 9.23 17.54
N GLY A 40 28.60 8.30 17.30
CA GLY A 40 28.52 6.92 17.79
C GLY A 40 27.79 5.94 16.86
N LEU A 41 27.27 6.40 15.73
CA LEU A 41 26.62 5.57 14.72
C LEU A 41 27.45 5.50 13.43
N ALA A 42 27.33 4.40 12.70
CA ALA A 42 27.93 4.21 11.39
C ALA A 42 26.84 3.98 10.34
N CYS A 43 27.07 4.47 9.12
CA CYS A 43 26.21 4.16 8.00
C CYS A 43 26.48 2.72 7.52
N VAL A 44 25.59 1.80 7.87
CA VAL A 44 25.73 0.38 7.58
C VAL A 44 24.95 0.02 6.33
N TYR A 45 25.65 -0.55 5.35
CA TYR A 45 25.05 -1.07 4.13
C TYR A 45 24.09 -2.21 4.44
N GLN A 46 22.87 -2.15 3.90
CA GLN A 46 21.89 -3.25 3.97
C GLN A 46 21.66 -3.85 2.58
N ASN A 47 21.47 -3.00 1.57
CA ASN A 47 21.36 -3.40 0.17
C ASN A 47 21.63 -2.20 -0.77
N ASP A 48 21.63 -2.45 -2.08
CA ASP A 48 21.94 -1.47 -3.12
C ASP A 48 21.11 -0.18 -3.04
N TYR A 49 19.90 -0.24 -2.47
CA TYR A 49 18.96 0.89 -2.38
C TYR A 49 18.87 1.49 -0.98
N TYR A 50 19.52 0.88 0.02
CA TYR A 50 19.34 1.27 1.42
C TYR A 50 20.57 0.99 2.29
N SER A 51 21.05 2.02 2.97
CA SER A 51 22.02 1.95 4.06
C SER A 51 21.47 2.70 5.28
N GLN A 52 21.75 2.22 6.49
CA GLN A 52 21.10 2.67 7.72
C GLN A 52 22.10 3.02 8.81
N CYS A 53 21.83 4.10 9.56
CA CYS A 53 22.63 4.48 10.73
C CYS A 53 22.41 3.49 11.89
N LEU A 54 23.43 2.70 12.22
CA LEU A 54 23.37 1.72 13.30
C LEU A 54 24.53 1.95 14.29
N ALA A 55 24.31 1.55 15.55
CA ALA A 55 25.36 1.55 16.56
C ALA A 55 26.49 0.61 16.11
N ALA A 56 27.72 1.10 16.10
CA ALA A 56 28.88 0.32 15.65
C ALA A 56 29.12 -0.85 16.62
N SER A 57 28.64 -2.05 16.26
CA SER A 57 29.12 -3.28 16.87
C SER A 57 30.54 -3.54 16.37
N THR A 58 31.49 -3.51 17.30
CA THR A 58 32.88 -3.88 17.08
C THR A 58 33.00 -5.33 16.64
N THR A 59 33.01 -5.59 15.33
CA THR A 59 33.61 -6.81 14.79
C THR A 59 34.36 -6.52 13.49
N VAL A 60 35.64 -6.87 13.54
CA VAL A 60 36.74 -6.67 12.60
C VAL A 60 36.57 -7.41 11.26
N THR A 61 36.98 -6.74 10.16
CA THR A 61 37.70 -7.24 8.95
C THR A 61 36.97 -8.27 8.06
N SER A 62 36.79 -8.03 6.74
CA SER A 62 37.89 -8.05 5.78
C SER A 62 37.65 -7.31 4.44
N THR A 63 38.75 -6.70 4.03
CA THR A 63 39.02 -5.93 2.81
C THR A 63 39.05 -6.83 1.57
N SER A 64 38.49 -6.36 0.45
CA SER A 64 38.92 -6.79 -0.89
C SER A 64 38.85 -5.63 -1.87
N THR A 65 40.04 -5.14 -2.22
CA THR A 65 40.34 -4.17 -3.28
C THR A 65 40.27 -4.81 -4.66
N LYS A 66 39.57 -4.21 -5.63
CA LYS A 66 40.09 -4.16 -7.01
C LYS A 66 39.49 -3.07 -7.91
N SER A 67 40.41 -2.21 -8.35
CA SER A 67 40.61 -1.57 -9.66
C SER A 67 39.55 -0.63 -10.26
N THR A 68 39.93 0.65 -10.20
CA THR A 68 39.55 1.77 -11.06
C THR A 68 39.86 1.48 -12.54
N THR A 69 38.90 1.73 -13.43
CA THR A 69 39.15 2.02 -14.84
C THR A 69 38.50 3.36 -15.16
N THR A 70 39.36 4.32 -15.50
CA THR A 70 39.01 5.68 -15.90
C THR A 70 38.42 5.66 -17.31
N THR A 71 37.19 6.13 -17.49
CA THR A 71 36.64 6.44 -18.81
C THR A 71 36.12 7.86 -18.83
N THR A 72 36.85 8.71 -19.54
CA THR A 72 36.50 10.09 -19.89
C THR A 72 35.24 10.07 -20.76
N SER A 73 34.19 10.79 -20.37
CA SER A 73 33.04 11.04 -21.25
C SER A 73 32.69 12.53 -21.25
N THR A 74 32.62 13.04 -22.48
CA THR A 74 32.46 14.43 -22.89
C THR A 74 31.11 15.02 -22.50
N THR A 75 31.15 16.27 -22.03
CA THR A 75 30.02 17.13 -21.72
C THR A 75 29.18 17.41 -22.97
N SER A 76 27.97 16.85 -23.04
CA SER A 76 26.92 17.32 -23.95
C SER A 76 25.85 18.07 -23.16
N LYS A 77 25.70 19.34 -23.51
CA LYS A 77 24.72 20.29 -22.99
C LYS A 77 23.31 19.79 -23.31
N ALA A 78 22.59 19.28 -22.31
CA ALA A 78 21.20 18.88 -22.47
C ALA A 78 20.28 20.12 -22.42
N THR A 79 19.55 20.31 -23.51
CA THR A 79 18.48 21.29 -23.68
C THR A 79 17.32 20.95 -22.74
N LEU A 80 16.87 21.94 -21.95
CA LEU A 80 15.65 21.85 -21.14
C LEU A 80 14.42 21.73 -22.05
N THR A 81 13.90 20.53 -22.18
CA THR A 81 12.54 20.28 -22.68
C THR A 81 11.57 20.50 -21.52
N THR A 82 10.76 21.54 -21.63
CA THR A 82 9.54 21.72 -20.83
C THR A 82 8.61 20.53 -21.04
N THR A 83 8.54 19.63 -20.06
CA THR A 83 7.49 18.62 -19.97
C THR A 83 6.16 19.32 -19.77
N THR A 84 5.34 19.29 -20.80
CA THR A 84 3.92 19.56 -20.69
C THR A 84 3.32 18.52 -19.75
N THR A 85 2.60 19.00 -18.73
CA THR A 85 1.84 18.18 -17.79
C THR A 85 0.81 17.38 -18.59
N SER A 86 1.15 16.15 -18.96
CA SER A 86 0.18 15.21 -19.53
C SER A 86 -0.90 15.00 -18.49
N ALA A 87 -2.16 15.23 -18.86
CA ALA A 87 -3.29 14.80 -18.05
C ALA A 87 -3.07 13.33 -17.66
N ALA A 88 -3.31 13.00 -16.39
CA ALA A 88 -3.14 11.64 -15.89
C ALA A 88 -3.92 10.66 -16.80
N PRO A 89 -3.30 9.58 -17.27
CA PRO A 89 -3.94 8.65 -18.18
C PRO A 89 -5.18 8.07 -17.50
N VAL A 90 -6.34 8.24 -18.13
CA VAL A 90 -7.59 7.62 -17.70
C VAL A 90 -7.34 6.12 -17.60
N SER A 91 -7.68 5.51 -16.46
CA SER A 91 -7.55 4.08 -16.21
C SER A 91 -8.35 3.29 -17.26
N THR A 92 -7.68 2.85 -18.33
CA THR A 92 -8.25 2.03 -19.39
C THR A 92 -7.82 0.58 -19.15
N GLY A 93 -8.79 -0.34 -19.03
CA GLY A 93 -8.52 -1.77 -18.85
C GLY A 93 -8.04 -2.17 -17.44
N PHE A 94 -8.17 -3.46 -17.12
CA PHE A 94 -7.69 -4.05 -15.87
C PHE A 94 -6.20 -4.40 -15.97
N VAL A 95 -5.48 -4.24 -14.85
CA VAL A 95 -4.13 -4.80 -14.69
C VAL A 95 -4.24 -6.33 -14.66
N LYS A 96 -3.30 -7.00 -15.34
CA LYS A 96 -3.23 -8.47 -15.46
C LYS A 96 -1.83 -8.95 -15.11
N THR A 97 -1.68 -10.25 -14.87
CA THR A 97 -0.37 -10.90 -14.78
C THR A 97 0.06 -11.46 -16.13
N SER A 98 1.36 -11.46 -16.40
CA SER A 98 1.99 -12.14 -17.54
C SER A 98 3.35 -12.68 -17.09
N GLY A 99 3.46 -14.01 -16.94
CA GLY A 99 4.59 -14.62 -16.25
C GLY A 99 4.73 -14.06 -14.84
N THR A 100 5.90 -13.50 -14.53
CA THR A 100 6.23 -12.87 -13.24
C THR A 100 6.01 -11.36 -13.21
N LYS A 101 5.33 -10.78 -14.20
CA LYS A 101 5.13 -9.33 -14.34
C LYS A 101 3.65 -8.95 -14.29
N PHE A 102 3.39 -7.70 -13.89
CA PHE A 102 2.09 -7.07 -14.14
C PHE A 102 2.09 -6.39 -15.51
N THR A 103 0.92 -6.36 -16.14
CA THR A 103 0.71 -5.76 -17.46
C THR A 103 -0.59 -4.97 -17.49
N LEU A 104 -0.61 -3.90 -18.26
CA LEU A 104 -1.78 -3.07 -18.53
C LEU A 104 -1.80 -2.75 -20.01
N ASN A 105 -2.91 -3.08 -20.69
CA ASN A 105 -3.09 -2.86 -22.13
C ASN A 105 -1.91 -3.38 -22.98
N GLY A 106 -1.37 -4.55 -22.63
CA GLY A 106 -0.25 -5.19 -23.33
C GLY A 106 1.14 -4.65 -22.98
N SER A 107 1.24 -3.57 -22.19
CA SER A 107 2.52 -3.03 -21.71
C SER A 107 2.83 -3.49 -20.29
N THR A 108 4.11 -3.50 -19.90
CA THR A 108 4.49 -3.78 -18.51
C THR A 108 3.94 -2.69 -17.60
N PHE A 109 3.31 -3.09 -16.49
CA PHE A 109 2.85 -2.20 -15.44
C PHE A 109 3.78 -2.36 -14.23
N THR A 110 4.52 -1.31 -13.88
CA THR A 110 5.39 -1.33 -12.70
C THR A 110 4.61 -0.85 -11.48
N VAL A 111 4.58 -1.68 -10.44
CA VAL A 111 4.00 -1.32 -9.15
C VAL A 111 5.02 -0.46 -8.38
N VAL A 112 4.70 0.81 -8.19
CA VAL A 112 5.32 1.70 -7.20
C VAL A 112 4.24 1.91 -6.13
N GLY A 113 4.43 1.25 -4.98
CA GLY A 113 3.38 1.02 -4.01
C GLY A 113 3.46 1.90 -2.77
N SER A 114 2.31 2.18 -2.16
CA SER A 114 2.20 2.66 -0.77
C SER A 114 0.97 2.05 -0.08
N ASN A 115 0.84 2.24 1.24
CA ASN A 115 -0.32 1.85 2.03
C ASN A 115 -0.95 3.09 2.68
N ALA A 116 -2.27 3.25 2.55
CA ALA A 116 -3.04 4.25 3.28
C ALA A 116 -4.38 3.64 3.70
N TYR A 117 -4.37 2.91 4.82
CA TYR A 117 -5.55 2.24 5.35
C TYR A 117 -6.68 3.21 5.72
N TRP A 118 -6.33 4.44 6.10
CA TRP A 118 -7.23 5.48 6.58
C TRP A 118 -7.82 6.34 5.46
N MET A 119 -7.58 6.04 4.18
CA MET A 119 -7.96 6.92 3.07
C MET A 119 -9.46 7.30 3.09
N ALA A 120 -10.34 6.34 3.32
CA ALA A 120 -11.77 6.60 3.41
C ALA A 120 -12.22 7.23 4.75
N GLN A 121 -11.35 7.24 5.75
CA GLN A 121 -11.58 7.84 7.07
C GLN A 121 -11.27 9.34 7.11
N LEU A 122 -10.71 9.88 6.03
CA LEU A 122 -10.47 11.32 5.90
C LEU A 122 -11.77 12.13 5.98
N SER A 123 -11.68 13.28 6.63
CA SER A 123 -12.79 14.19 6.92
C SER A 123 -13.54 14.68 5.67
N SER A 124 -12.84 14.88 4.56
CA SER A 124 -13.42 15.49 3.38
C SER A 124 -12.99 14.84 2.05
N THR A 125 -13.79 15.04 1.01
CA THR A 125 -13.43 14.67 -0.37
C THR A 125 -12.21 15.44 -0.86
N ALA A 126 -12.01 16.67 -0.39
CA ALA A 126 -10.84 17.48 -0.74
C ALA A 126 -9.55 16.82 -0.21
N ASP A 127 -9.55 16.37 1.05
CA ASP A 127 -8.38 15.69 1.65
C ASP A 127 -8.04 14.40 0.90
N ILE A 128 -9.06 13.60 0.54
CA ILE A 128 -8.88 12.38 -0.28
C ILE A 128 -8.24 12.74 -1.63
N THR A 129 -8.78 13.76 -2.30
CA THR A 129 -8.30 14.18 -3.62
C THR A 129 -6.88 14.69 -3.56
N SER A 130 -6.55 15.53 -2.58
CA SER A 130 -5.19 16.04 -2.34
C SER A 130 -4.21 14.92 -2.06
N ALA A 131 -4.57 13.95 -1.21
CA ALA A 131 -3.70 12.80 -0.93
C ALA A 131 -3.39 11.98 -2.19
N PHE A 132 -4.37 11.75 -3.07
CA PHE A 132 -4.12 11.08 -4.35
C PHE A 132 -3.31 11.92 -5.35
N ALA A 133 -3.46 13.25 -5.34
CA ALA A 133 -2.63 14.14 -6.13
C ALA A 133 -1.16 14.08 -5.68
N ASP A 134 -0.91 14.08 -4.37
CA ASP A 134 0.44 13.98 -3.80
C ASP A 134 1.08 12.62 -4.11
N LEU A 135 0.32 11.52 -3.97
CA LEU A 135 0.78 10.18 -4.34
C LEU A 135 1.15 10.11 -5.84
N SER A 136 0.32 10.69 -6.71
CA SER A 136 0.58 10.74 -8.15
C SER A 136 1.84 11.56 -8.46
N ALA A 137 2.01 12.72 -7.82
CA ALA A 137 3.19 13.56 -7.95
C ALA A 137 4.47 12.86 -7.47
N ALA A 138 4.36 11.98 -6.47
CA ALA A 138 5.44 11.13 -5.99
C ALA A 138 5.73 9.91 -6.88
N GLY A 139 4.95 9.70 -7.96
CA GLY A 139 5.12 8.58 -8.88
C GLY A 139 4.54 7.25 -8.39
N VAL A 140 3.68 7.27 -7.36
CA VAL A 140 2.97 6.08 -6.89
C VAL A 140 1.99 5.63 -7.98
N THR A 141 2.03 4.35 -8.33
CA THR A 141 1.12 3.73 -9.31
C THR A 141 0.05 2.86 -8.64
N THR A 142 0.29 2.42 -7.42
CA THR A 142 -0.59 1.50 -6.69
C THR A 142 -0.70 1.89 -5.22
N LEU A 143 -1.92 1.95 -4.70
CA LEU A 143 -2.20 2.18 -3.28
C LEU A 143 -2.97 0.99 -2.71
N ARG A 144 -2.50 0.45 -1.58
CA ARG A 144 -3.25 -0.52 -0.79
C ARG A 144 -4.06 0.21 0.29
N THR A 145 -5.36 -0.10 0.39
CA THR A 145 -6.28 0.53 1.35
C THR A 145 -7.36 -0.44 1.82
N TRP A 146 -8.01 -0.14 2.95
CA TRP A 146 -8.90 -1.08 3.61
C TRP A 146 -10.32 -0.93 3.09
N GLY A 147 -10.86 -2.03 2.56
CA GLY A 147 -12.28 -2.21 2.25
C GLY A 147 -13.01 -2.94 3.37
N PHE A 148 -12.61 -2.73 4.63
CA PHE A 148 -13.29 -3.21 5.83
C PHE A 148 -13.34 -2.12 6.89
N ASN A 149 -14.45 -2.10 7.63
CA ASN A 149 -14.62 -1.41 8.90
C ASN A 149 -15.89 -1.98 9.54
N ASP A 150 -15.70 -3.00 10.37
CA ASP A 150 -16.72 -3.76 11.06
C ASP A 150 -16.99 -3.14 12.44
N VAL A 151 -18.23 -2.70 12.67
CA VAL A 151 -18.63 -2.05 13.91
C VAL A 151 -19.87 -2.69 14.51
N THR A 152 -20.04 -2.61 15.83
CA THR A 152 -21.28 -3.00 16.54
C THR A 152 -22.12 -1.79 16.94
N SER A 153 -21.64 -0.58 16.65
CA SER A 153 -22.34 0.68 16.84
C SER A 153 -21.85 1.67 15.79
N PRO A 154 -22.75 2.39 15.09
CA PRO A 154 -22.35 3.32 14.04
C PRO A 154 -21.46 4.44 14.58
N SER A 155 -20.35 4.72 13.90
CA SER A 155 -19.48 5.86 14.19
C SER A 155 -18.59 6.15 12.99
N GLY A 156 -18.52 7.41 12.56
CA GLY A 156 -17.70 7.84 11.43
C GLY A 156 -17.98 7.03 10.16
N THR A 157 -16.96 6.81 9.33
CA THR A 157 -17.08 5.98 8.13
C THR A 157 -16.92 4.51 8.47
N TYR A 158 -17.97 3.72 8.32
CA TYR A 158 -17.97 2.26 8.56
C TYR A 158 -18.61 1.51 7.40
N TYR A 159 -18.23 0.23 7.20
CA TYR A 159 -18.71 -0.54 6.04
C TYR A 159 -19.65 -1.67 6.40
N GLN A 160 -19.56 -2.22 7.60
CA GLN A 160 -20.50 -3.23 8.06
C GLN A 160 -20.88 -2.98 9.52
N LEU A 161 -22.19 -2.89 9.78
CA LEU A 161 -22.75 -2.80 11.12
C LEU A 161 -23.29 -4.16 11.55
N TRP A 162 -22.89 -4.60 12.72
CA TRP A 162 -23.38 -5.81 13.36
C TRP A 162 -24.44 -5.49 14.41
N SER A 163 -25.60 -6.13 14.27
CA SER A 163 -26.68 -6.14 15.26
C SER A 163 -26.97 -7.59 15.64
N GLY A 164 -26.35 -8.04 16.74
CA GLY A 164 -26.22 -9.47 17.05
C GLY A 164 -25.56 -10.21 15.87
N ALA A 165 -26.06 -11.40 15.55
CA ALA A 165 -25.54 -12.23 14.44
C ALA A 165 -25.80 -11.66 13.03
N THR A 166 -26.47 -10.51 12.89
CA THR A 166 -26.79 -9.92 11.59
C THR A 166 -25.80 -8.79 11.24
N GLY A 167 -24.95 -9.04 10.24
CA GLY A 167 -24.10 -8.02 9.62
C GLY A 167 -24.79 -7.33 8.44
N THR A 168 -24.88 -6.00 8.47
CA THR A 168 -25.48 -5.17 7.41
C THR A 168 -24.44 -4.26 6.79
N VAL A 169 -24.25 -4.35 5.47
CA VAL A 169 -23.31 -3.48 4.75
C VAL A 169 -23.88 -2.07 4.63
N ASN A 170 -23.12 -1.06 5.05
CA ASN A 170 -23.49 0.34 4.89
C ASN A 170 -23.17 0.81 3.47
N THR A 171 -24.16 0.88 2.59
CA THR A 171 -24.02 1.40 1.23
C THR A 171 -24.22 2.92 1.13
N GLY A 172 -24.50 3.59 2.27
CA GLY A 172 -24.79 5.01 2.36
C GLY A 172 -23.58 5.93 2.28
N ALA A 173 -23.82 7.22 2.53
CA ALA A 173 -22.86 8.32 2.36
C ALA A 173 -21.58 8.16 3.20
N ASP A 174 -21.71 7.59 4.38
CA ASP A 174 -20.65 7.30 5.34
C ASP A 174 -20.15 5.84 5.27
N GLY A 175 -20.56 5.08 4.25
CA GLY A 175 -20.12 3.72 4.00
C GLY A 175 -19.47 3.56 2.63
N LEU A 176 -19.99 2.64 1.81
CA LEU A 176 -19.41 2.37 0.49
C LEU A 176 -19.47 3.58 -0.45
N ALA A 177 -20.41 4.52 -0.28
CA ALA A 177 -20.40 5.75 -1.08
C ALA A 177 -19.22 6.68 -0.74
N LYS A 178 -18.72 6.66 0.50
CA LYS A 178 -17.45 7.30 0.85
C LYS A 178 -16.28 6.63 0.12
N PHE A 179 -16.30 5.30 0.02
CA PHE A 179 -15.27 4.57 -0.71
C PHE A 179 -15.34 4.80 -2.24
N ASP A 180 -16.52 5.07 -2.82
CA ASP A 180 -16.61 5.51 -4.22
C ASP A 180 -15.77 6.77 -4.47
N THR A 181 -15.69 7.67 -3.49
CA THR A 181 -14.86 8.89 -3.57
C THR A 181 -13.38 8.53 -3.63
N VAL A 182 -12.94 7.52 -2.87
CA VAL A 182 -11.57 6.99 -2.93
C VAL A 182 -11.28 6.40 -4.31
N VAL A 183 -12.20 5.61 -4.85
CA VAL A 183 -12.08 5.03 -6.19
C VAL A 183 -12.02 6.12 -7.28
N ALA A 184 -12.89 7.13 -7.19
CA ALA A 184 -12.91 8.24 -8.14
C ALA A 184 -11.61 9.07 -8.09
N ALA A 185 -11.09 9.36 -6.90
CA ALA A 185 -9.84 10.09 -6.74
C ALA A 185 -8.63 9.27 -7.23
N ALA A 186 -8.56 7.97 -6.92
CA ALA A 186 -7.54 7.07 -7.44
C ALA A 186 -7.57 7.02 -8.97
N LYS A 187 -8.77 6.91 -9.56
CA LYS A 187 -8.97 6.91 -11.02
C LYS A 187 -8.47 8.19 -11.67
N ALA A 188 -8.80 9.34 -11.08
CA ALA A 188 -8.36 10.65 -11.56
C ALA A 188 -6.83 10.83 -11.47
N ALA A 189 -6.21 10.23 -10.45
CA ALA A 189 -4.76 10.26 -10.23
C ALA A 189 -3.97 9.19 -11.03
N GLY A 190 -4.66 8.30 -11.74
CA GLY A 190 -4.03 7.17 -12.46
C GLY A 190 -3.49 6.06 -11.54
N ILE A 191 -3.93 6.02 -10.28
CA ILE A 191 -3.47 5.07 -9.25
C ILE A 191 -4.40 3.86 -9.19
N ARG A 192 -3.84 2.66 -9.11
CA ARG A 192 -4.59 1.41 -8.95
C ARG A 192 -4.73 1.02 -7.48
N LEU A 193 -5.84 0.38 -7.12
CA LEU A 193 -6.16 0.03 -5.73
C LEU A 193 -6.00 -1.47 -5.46
N ILE A 194 -5.32 -1.81 -4.37
CA ILE A 194 -5.44 -3.11 -3.72
C ILE A 194 -6.35 -2.94 -2.52
N ILE A 195 -7.43 -3.72 -2.45
CA ILE A 195 -8.49 -3.55 -1.44
C ILE A 195 -8.54 -4.80 -0.56
N ALA A 196 -8.12 -4.66 0.70
CA ALA A 196 -8.23 -5.71 1.71
C ALA A 196 -9.66 -5.77 2.24
N LEU A 197 -10.26 -6.96 2.32
CA LEU A 197 -11.70 -7.13 2.60
C LEU A 197 -12.04 -7.54 4.04
N THR A 198 -11.05 -7.91 4.85
CA THR A 198 -11.19 -8.04 6.32
C THR A 198 -9.82 -7.91 6.99
N ASN A 199 -9.80 -7.93 8.31
CA ASN A 199 -8.58 -7.84 9.12
C ASN A 199 -8.39 -9.07 9.99
N ASN A 200 -7.15 -9.57 10.07
CA ASN A 200 -6.75 -10.52 11.11
C ASN A 200 -6.82 -9.87 12.51
N TRP A 201 -6.48 -8.58 12.57
CA TRP A 201 -6.41 -7.80 13.80
C TRP A 201 -7.74 -7.13 14.13
N SER A 202 -7.88 -6.72 15.39
CA SER A 202 -9.06 -6.07 15.96
C SER A 202 -9.29 -4.63 15.48
N ASP A 203 -8.29 -4.00 14.86
CA ASP A 203 -8.43 -2.65 14.33
C ASP A 203 -9.48 -2.62 13.22
N TYR A 204 -10.43 -1.69 13.32
CA TYR A 204 -11.60 -1.61 12.45
C TYR A 204 -12.45 -2.91 12.46
N GLY A 205 -12.44 -3.62 13.59
CA GLY A 205 -13.21 -4.82 13.84
C GLY A 205 -12.50 -6.09 13.41
N GLY A 206 -12.64 -6.49 12.14
CA GLY A 206 -11.99 -7.68 11.60
C GLY A 206 -12.68 -9.01 11.90
N MET A 207 -11.96 -10.11 11.66
CA MET A 207 -12.48 -11.49 11.73
C MET A 207 -13.12 -11.82 13.09
N ASP A 208 -12.55 -11.29 14.18
CA ASP A 208 -13.05 -11.55 15.54
C ASP A 208 -14.47 -11.01 15.76
N VAL A 209 -14.87 -9.93 15.05
CA VAL A 209 -16.25 -9.42 15.12
C VAL A 209 -17.21 -10.44 14.51
N TYR A 210 -16.90 -11.02 13.35
CA TYR A 210 -17.73 -12.05 12.72
C TYR A 210 -17.92 -13.25 13.66
N VAL A 211 -16.82 -13.79 14.19
CA VAL A 211 -16.84 -14.96 15.09
C VAL A 211 -17.63 -14.64 16.36
N LYS A 212 -17.40 -13.48 16.96
CA LYS A 212 -18.05 -13.10 18.20
C LYS A 212 -19.55 -12.88 18.02
N GLN A 213 -19.95 -12.19 16.96
CA GLN A 213 -21.35 -11.82 16.73
C GLN A 213 -22.20 -13.01 16.28
N ILE A 214 -21.66 -13.90 15.45
CA ILE A 214 -22.41 -15.05 14.92
C ILE A 214 -22.41 -16.22 15.91
N LEU A 215 -21.26 -16.51 16.54
CA LEU A 215 -21.07 -17.73 17.34
C LEU A 215 -20.96 -17.47 18.84
N GLY A 216 -20.81 -16.21 19.27
CA GLY A 216 -20.51 -15.88 20.67
C GLY A 216 -19.09 -16.26 21.12
N SER A 217 -18.26 -16.80 20.22
CA SER A 217 -16.94 -17.36 20.49
C SER A 217 -15.82 -16.32 20.44
N SER A 218 -14.67 -16.66 21.02
CA SER A 218 -13.41 -15.89 20.93
C SER A 218 -12.32 -16.63 20.15
N ASN A 219 -12.62 -17.81 19.60
CA ASN A 219 -11.64 -18.60 18.84
C ASN A 219 -11.54 -18.08 17.40
N HIS A 220 -10.48 -17.34 17.11
CA HIS A 220 -10.26 -16.62 15.86
C HIS A 220 -10.38 -17.50 14.61
N ASP A 221 -9.83 -18.70 14.68
CA ASP A 221 -9.77 -19.62 13.55
C ASP A 221 -11.13 -20.16 13.07
N LEU A 222 -12.18 -19.98 13.86
CA LEU A 222 -13.56 -20.25 13.43
C LEU A 222 -13.97 -19.38 12.24
N PHE A 223 -13.30 -18.24 12.00
CA PHE A 223 -13.50 -17.46 10.78
C PHE A 223 -13.23 -18.28 9.51
N TYR A 224 -12.24 -19.18 9.56
CA TYR A 224 -11.80 -20.00 8.43
C TYR A 224 -12.58 -21.33 8.35
N THR A 225 -12.99 -21.89 9.49
CA THR A 225 -13.54 -23.25 9.55
C THR A 225 -15.07 -23.26 9.60
N ASP A 226 -15.70 -22.29 10.29
CA ASP A 226 -17.15 -22.28 10.48
C ASP A 226 -17.89 -21.86 9.20
N ALA A 227 -18.89 -22.66 8.80
CA ALA A 227 -19.62 -22.45 7.57
C ALA A 227 -20.51 -21.19 7.60
N THR A 228 -21.07 -20.83 8.76
CA THR A 228 -21.95 -19.66 8.91
C THR A 228 -21.16 -18.36 8.89
N VAL A 229 -20.00 -18.33 9.57
CA VAL A 229 -19.07 -17.20 9.53
C VAL A 229 -18.54 -16.98 8.11
N LYS A 230 -18.09 -18.06 7.45
CA LYS A 230 -17.69 -17.98 6.04
C LYS A 230 -18.81 -17.45 5.15
N ALA A 231 -20.04 -17.93 5.31
CA ALA A 231 -21.17 -17.45 4.51
C ALA A 231 -21.42 -15.94 4.70
N ALA A 232 -21.34 -15.43 5.93
CA ALA A 232 -21.47 -14.00 6.21
C ALA A 232 -20.37 -13.18 5.52
N PHE A 233 -19.10 -13.62 5.60
CA PHE A 233 -17.99 -12.93 4.94
C PHE A 233 -18.11 -12.97 3.41
N LYS A 234 -18.54 -14.11 2.84
CA LYS A 234 -18.82 -14.23 1.40
C LYS A 234 -19.91 -13.25 0.94
N SER A 235 -20.94 -13.02 1.76
CA SER A 235 -21.98 -12.04 1.49
C SER A 235 -21.44 -10.60 1.46
N TYR A 236 -20.57 -10.26 2.42
CA TYR A 236 -19.85 -8.98 2.46
C TYR A 236 -19.01 -8.76 1.19
N ILE A 237 -18.17 -9.74 0.86
CA ILE A 237 -17.34 -9.74 -0.34
C ILE A 237 -18.20 -9.55 -1.59
N ASN A 238 -19.32 -10.27 -1.72
CA ASN A 238 -20.19 -10.18 -2.88
C ASN A 238 -20.73 -8.75 -3.09
N THR A 239 -21.02 -8.03 -2.01
CA THR A 239 -21.49 -6.64 -2.07
C THR A 239 -20.39 -5.71 -2.62
N TRP A 240 -19.17 -5.82 -2.09
CA TRP A 240 -18.00 -5.06 -2.56
C TRP A 240 -17.67 -5.34 -4.02
N VAL A 241 -17.48 -6.61 -4.36
CA VAL A 241 -17.05 -6.98 -5.71
C VAL A 241 -18.15 -6.67 -6.73
N THR A 242 -19.43 -6.89 -6.41
CA THR A 242 -20.52 -6.52 -7.34
C THR A 242 -20.53 -5.03 -7.64
N ARG A 243 -20.22 -4.18 -6.65
CA ARG A 243 -20.15 -2.72 -6.82
C ARG A 243 -19.04 -2.29 -7.78
N TYR A 244 -17.86 -2.91 -7.70
CA TYR A 244 -16.66 -2.46 -8.41
C TYR A 244 -16.18 -3.44 -9.51
N LYS A 245 -16.94 -4.49 -9.84
CA LYS A 245 -16.54 -5.54 -10.82
C LYS A 245 -16.13 -5.02 -12.20
N ASN A 246 -16.65 -3.86 -12.60
CA ASN A 246 -16.38 -3.22 -13.89
C ASN A 246 -15.47 -2.00 -13.75
N GLU A 247 -14.91 -1.75 -12.57
CA GLU A 247 -14.08 -0.57 -12.30
C GLU A 247 -12.59 -0.92 -12.46
N PRO A 248 -11.93 -0.52 -13.56
CA PRO A 248 -10.55 -0.87 -13.83
C PRO A 248 -9.56 -0.31 -12.80
N THR A 249 -9.94 0.71 -12.03
CA THR A 249 -9.10 1.28 -10.97
C THR A 249 -8.73 0.27 -9.89
N VAL A 250 -9.50 -0.81 -9.72
CA VAL A 250 -9.13 -1.92 -8.81
C VAL A 250 -8.07 -2.81 -9.47
N LEU A 251 -6.88 -2.90 -8.87
CA LEU A 251 -5.81 -3.84 -9.24
C LEU A 251 -6.13 -5.25 -8.76
N ALA A 252 -6.45 -5.37 -7.47
CA ALA A 252 -6.68 -6.66 -6.83
C ALA A 252 -7.64 -6.55 -5.64
N TRP A 253 -8.42 -7.61 -5.47
CA TRP A 253 -9.08 -7.94 -4.22
C TRP A 253 -8.13 -8.75 -3.35
N GLU A 254 -7.90 -8.29 -2.13
CA GLU A 254 -7.10 -8.99 -1.14
C GLU A 254 -8.04 -9.53 -0.05
N LEU A 255 -8.00 -10.85 0.18
CA LEU A 255 -8.98 -11.49 1.07
C LEU A 255 -8.94 -10.93 2.48
N ALA A 256 -7.74 -10.72 3.03
CA ALA A 256 -7.58 -10.21 4.38
C ALA A 256 -6.23 -9.49 4.53
N ASN A 257 -6.20 -8.52 5.43
CA ASN A 257 -4.98 -7.97 5.98
C ASN A 257 -4.35 -8.98 6.96
N GLU A 258 -3.13 -9.43 6.65
CA GLU A 258 -2.28 -10.29 7.49
C GLU A 258 -2.95 -11.54 8.09
N PRO A 259 -3.65 -12.37 7.30
CA PRO A 259 -4.39 -13.53 7.81
C PRO A 259 -3.47 -14.53 8.54
N ARG A 260 -3.88 -14.95 9.73
CA ARG A 260 -3.24 -15.98 10.56
C ARG A 260 -4.35 -16.82 11.20
N CYS A 261 -4.02 -18.02 11.65
CA CYS A 261 -4.96 -18.79 12.46
C CYS A 261 -5.16 -18.22 13.89
N LYS A 262 -4.40 -17.17 14.27
CA LYS A 262 -4.48 -16.47 15.55
C LYS A 262 -4.62 -14.96 15.32
N GLY A 263 -5.67 -14.38 15.88
CA GLY A 263 -5.94 -12.93 15.86
C GLY A 263 -5.30 -12.19 17.02
N SER A 264 -5.80 -10.97 17.29
CA SER A 264 -5.31 -10.08 18.36
C SER A 264 -5.33 -10.71 19.75
N THR A 265 -6.33 -11.55 20.05
CA THR A 265 -6.49 -12.18 21.37
C THR A 265 -5.59 -13.40 21.57
N GLY A 266 -5.04 -13.97 20.49
CA GLY A 266 -4.27 -15.20 20.51
C GLY A 266 -5.09 -16.49 20.70
N THR A 267 -6.40 -16.38 20.94
CA THR A 267 -7.32 -17.52 21.14
C THR A 267 -7.72 -18.16 19.81
N TRP A 268 -7.67 -19.49 19.75
CA TRP A 268 -8.01 -20.30 18.57
C TRP A 268 -8.25 -21.76 18.98
N THR A 269 -8.92 -22.54 18.14
CA THR A 269 -9.22 -23.97 18.38
C THR A 269 -8.05 -24.90 18.10
N GLY A 270 -7.06 -24.46 17.32
CA GLY A 270 -5.95 -25.31 16.89
C GLY A 270 -6.23 -26.14 15.62
N THR A 271 -7.37 -25.91 14.96
CA THR A 271 -7.81 -26.72 13.81
C THR A 271 -7.52 -26.07 12.46
N CYS A 272 -7.20 -24.77 12.44
CA CYS A 272 -6.82 -24.08 11.21
C CYS A 272 -5.44 -24.50 10.72
N THR A 273 -5.33 -24.77 9.41
CA THR A 273 -4.07 -25.04 8.73
C THR A 273 -3.76 -23.90 7.77
N THR A 274 -2.49 -23.52 7.63
CA THR A 274 -2.04 -22.46 6.72
C THR A 274 -1.96 -22.91 5.26
N THR A 275 -2.67 -23.99 4.89
CA THR A 275 -2.67 -24.49 3.51
C THR A 275 -3.51 -23.53 2.68
N VAL A 276 -2.87 -22.49 2.16
CA VAL A 276 -3.47 -21.53 1.26
C VAL A 276 -3.71 -22.24 -0.07
N SER A 277 -4.95 -22.65 -0.34
CA SER A 277 -5.39 -22.86 -1.72
C SER A 277 -5.27 -21.52 -2.45
N LEU A 278 -4.20 -21.35 -3.20
CA LEU A 278 -3.92 -20.15 -3.98
C LEU A 278 -5.14 -19.83 -4.84
N ILE A 279 -5.57 -18.56 -4.78
CA ILE A 279 -6.54 -18.01 -5.71
C ILE A 279 -5.97 -18.22 -7.12
N PRO A 280 -6.58 -19.06 -7.99
CA PRO A 280 -6.12 -19.15 -9.37
C PRO A 280 -6.19 -17.76 -9.99
N SER A 281 -5.04 -17.23 -10.40
CA SER A 281 -4.89 -15.94 -11.07
C SER A 281 -5.74 -15.94 -12.34
N SER A 282 -6.97 -15.44 -12.21
CA SER A 282 -7.89 -15.29 -13.32
C SER A 282 -8.11 -13.80 -13.56
N PRO A 283 -8.34 -13.38 -14.81
CA PRO A 283 -8.45 -11.97 -15.15
C PRO A 283 -9.56 -11.31 -14.32
N ALA A 284 -9.29 -10.12 -13.81
CA ALA A 284 -10.18 -9.30 -12.98
C ALA A 284 -11.59 -9.03 -13.57
N SER A 285 -11.87 -9.49 -14.78
CA SER A 285 -13.09 -9.29 -15.54
C SER A 285 -14.15 -10.39 -15.39
N SER A 286 -13.93 -11.49 -14.64
CA SER A 286 -14.95 -12.52 -14.42
C SER A 286 -15.17 -12.85 -12.95
N LEU A 287 -16.44 -12.82 -12.52
CA LEU A 287 -16.89 -13.23 -11.17
C LEU A 287 -16.79 -14.74 -10.94
N THR A 288 -16.76 -15.54 -12.01
CA THR A 288 -16.79 -17.00 -11.94
C THR A 288 -15.58 -17.58 -11.21
N PRO A 289 -14.31 -17.19 -11.49
CA PRO A 289 -13.16 -17.69 -10.77
C PRO A 289 -13.08 -17.18 -9.33
N PHE A 290 -13.45 -15.93 -9.05
CA PHE A 290 -13.41 -15.38 -7.69
C PHE A 290 -14.48 -16.03 -6.78
N SER A 291 -15.70 -16.24 -7.30
CA SER A 291 -16.76 -17.00 -6.63
C SER A 291 -16.39 -18.49 -6.46
N GLN A 292 -15.74 -19.10 -7.45
CA GLN A 292 -15.29 -20.50 -7.40
C GLN A 292 -14.06 -20.69 -6.49
N THR A 293 -13.24 -19.66 -6.31
CA THR A 293 -12.12 -19.64 -5.36
C THR A 293 -12.58 -19.49 -3.92
N ILE A 294 -13.63 -18.71 -3.69
CA ILE A 294 -14.34 -18.63 -2.42
C ILE A 294 -14.91 -20.02 -2.03
N THR A 295 -15.21 -20.89 -3.00
CA THR A 295 -15.60 -22.29 -2.77
C THR A 295 -14.42 -23.17 -2.33
N ASN A 296 -13.19 -22.84 -2.71
CA ASN A 296 -11.97 -23.62 -2.40
C ASN A 296 -11.28 -23.23 -1.07
N TRP A 297 -11.92 -22.39 -0.25
CA TRP A 297 -11.64 -22.22 1.18
C TRP A 297 -12.28 -23.35 2.03
N ALA A 298 -12.36 -24.54 1.44
CA ALA A 298 -12.99 -25.74 2.00
C ALA A 298 -11.92 -26.80 2.29
#